data_AF-V4NKT5-F1
#
_entry.id   AF-V4NKT5-F1
#
_cell.length_a   1.000
_cell.length_b   1.000
_cell.length_c   1.000
_cell.angle_alpha   90.00
_cell.angle_beta   90.00
_cell.angle_gamma   90.00
#
_symmetry.space_group_name_H-M   'P 1'
#
loop_
_entity.id
_entity.type
_entity.pdbx_description
1 polymer ?
#
loop_
_entity_poly.entity_id
_entity_poly.type
_entity_poly.pdbx_seq_one_letter_code
_entity_poly.pdbx_strand_id
1 'polypeptide(L)'
;MNPKIIAIAGGVAAFLAVVFNLAPPTDPAGARTMAIASVVAGVIAIASAVYCVRKGGTWRWIGIGIGGPALFAMADASVRLILYVR
;
A
#
# COMPACT_ATOMS: atom_id res chain seq x y z
N MET A 1 5.14 19.10 9.40
CA MET A 1 5.58 18.16 8.34
C MET A 1 5.05 18.63 6.99
N ASN A 2 5.88 18.71 5.95
CA ASN A 2 5.46 19.29 4.66
C ASN A 2 4.49 18.31 3.94
N PRO A 3 3.25 18.72 3.61
CA PRO A 3 2.24 17.83 2.99
C PRO A 3 2.69 17.21 1.67
N LYS A 4 3.59 17.89 0.93
CA LYS A 4 4.19 17.35 -0.29
C LYS A 4 4.99 16.08 -0.02
N ILE A 5 5.77 16.06 1.06
CA ILE A 5 6.62 14.92 1.42
C ILE A 5 5.77 13.71 1.80
N ILE A 6 4.69 13.94 2.55
CA ILE A 6 3.76 12.87 2.95
C ILE A 6 3.03 12.30 1.74
N ALA A 7 2.58 13.15 0.81
CA ALA A 7 1.94 12.69 -0.41
C ALA A 7 2.90 11.87 -1.30
N ILE A 8 4.15 12.29 -1.45
CA ILE A 8 5.17 11.56 -2.21
C ILE A 8 5.48 10.22 -1.53
N ALA A 9 5.72 10.22 -0.22
CA ALA A 9 5.98 9.00 0.54
C ALA A 9 4.80 8.02 0.45
N GLY A 10 3.57 8.52 0.57
CA GLY A 10 2.35 7.73 0.40
C GLY A 10 2.23 7.15 -1.01
N GLY A 11 2.53 7.94 -2.04
CA GLY A 11 2.49 7.49 -3.43
C GLY A 11 3.53 6.41 -3.73
N VAL A 12 4.77 6.57 -3.24
CA VAL A 12 5.82 5.55 -3.34
C VAL A 12 5.41 4.28 -2.60
N ALA A 13 4.86 4.41 -1.40
CA ALA A 13 4.37 3.27 -0.63
C ALA A 13 3.23 2.53 -1.36
N ALA A 14 2.28 3.25 -1.96
CA ALA A 14 1.21 2.64 -2.75
C ALA A 14 1.76 1.90 -3.97
N PHE A 15 2.72 2.50 -4.67
CA PHE A 15 3.38 1.86 -5.80
C PHE A 15 4.09 0.56 -5.37
N LEU A 16 4.87 0.61 -4.28
CA LEU A 16 5.55 -0.57 -3.74
C LEU A 16 4.55 -1.65 -3.29
N ALA A 17 3.44 -1.27 -2.65
CA ALA A 17 2.40 -2.22 -2.25
C ALA A 17 1.87 -3.00 -3.46
N VAL A 18 1.61 -2.30 -4.57
CA VAL A 18 1.14 -2.88 -5.82
C VAL A 18 2.22 -3.77 -6.46
N VAL A 19 3.46 -3.28 -6.55
CA VAL A 19 4.58 -4.06 -7.11
C VAL A 19 4.80 -5.36 -6.33
N PHE A 20 4.86 -5.30 -5.00
CA PHE A 20 5.01 -6.50 -4.17
C PHE A 20 3.83 -7.45 -4.28
N ASN A 21 2.63 -6.95 -4.57
CA ASN A 21 1.47 -7.80 -4.79
C ASN A 21 1.50 -8.53 -6.14
N LEU A 22 1.97 -7.85 -7.19
CA LEU A 22 2.00 -8.36 -8.56
C LEU A 22 3.27 -9.18 -8.88
N ALA A 23 4.35 -8.97 -8.14
CA ALA A 23 5.60 -9.67 -8.38
C ALA A 23 5.40 -11.20 -8.28
N PRO A 24 5.76 -11.96 -9.33
CA PRO A 24 5.64 -13.42 -9.28
C PRO A 24 6.66 -13.95 -8.27
N PRO A 25 6.23 -14.72 -7.27
CA PRO A 25 7.15 -15.31 -6.32
C PRO A 25 7.92 -16.45 -6.98
N THR A 26 9.24 -16.49 -6.77
CA THR A 26 10.09 -17.61 -7.20
C THR A 26 9.97 -18.80 -6.26
N ASP A 27 9.67 -18.57 -4.98
CA ASP A 27 9.64 -19.57 -3.92
C ASP A 27 8.51 -19.27 -2.90
N PRO A 28 7.97 -20.28 -2.18
CA PRO A 28 6.89 -20.09 -1.20
C PRO A 28 7.27 -19.16 -0.04
N ALA A 29 8.54 -19.20 0.40
CA ALA A 29 9.04 -18.24 1.40
C ALA A 29 9.11 -16.80 0.86
N GLY A 30 9.47 -16.65 -0.43
CA GLY A 30 9.44 -15.38 -1.14
C GLY A 30 8.03 -14.82 -1.29
N ALA A 31 7.05 -15.67 -1.62
CA ALA A 31 5.64 -15.31 -1.72
C ALA A 31 5.09 -14.73 -0.40
N ARG A 32 5.39 -15.39 0.72
CA ARG A 32 4.99 -14.91 2.05
C ARG A 32 5.64 -13.58 2.40
N THR A 33 6.93 -13.41 2.09
CA THR A 33 7.68 -12.19 2.37
C THR A 33 7.16 -11.01 1.54
N MET A 34 6.89 -11.24 0.25
CA MET A 34 6.32 -10.22 -0.64
C MET A 34 4.90 -9.82 -0.24
N ALA A 35 4.07 -10.77 0.19
CA ALA A 35 2.75 -10.45 0.71
C ALA A 35 2.83 -9.60 1.99
N ILE A 36 3.74 -9.90 2.93
CA ILE A 36 3.96 -9.08 4.13
C ILE A 36 4.44 -7.67 3.73
N ALA A 37 5.42 -7.58 2.83
CA ALA A 37 5.94 -6.30 2.35
C ALA A 37 4.84 -5.46 1.67
N SER A 38 3.96 -6.09 0.88
CA SER A 38 2.81 -5.44 0.26
C SER A 38 1.85 -4.88 1.31
N VAL A 39 1.52 -5.65 2.35
CA VAL A 39 0.65 -5.21 3.45
C VAL A 39 1.27 -4.03 4.21
N VAL A 40 2.55 -4.10 4.57
CA VAL A 40 3.25 -3.01 5.28
C VAL A 40 3.27 -1.73 4.44
N ALA A 41 3.59 -1.83 3.15
CA ALA A 41 3.58 -0.70 2.23
C ALA A 41 2.16 -0.12 2.07
N GLY A 42 1.14 -0.99 2.02
CA GLY A 42 -0.27 -0.60 1.99
C GLY A 42 -0.70 0.21 3.22
N VAL A 43 -0.29 -0.21 4.43
CA VAL A 43 -0.59 0.51 5.69
C VAL A 43 0.01 1.93 5.68
N ILE A 44 1.27 2.06 5.24
CA ILE A 44 1.96 3.36 5.17
C ILE A 44 1.27 4.27 4.14
N ALA A 45 0.88 3.72 2.99
CA ALA A 45 0.13 4.44 1.97
C ALA A 45 -1.23 4.92 2.48
N ILE A 46 -1.96 4.08 3.22
CA ILE A 46 -3.26 4.44 3.82
C ILE A 46 -3.09 5.55 4.87
N ALA A 47 -2.11 5.44 5.77
CA ALA A 47 -1.84 6.48 6.76
C ALA A 47 -1.54 7.84 6.09
N SER A 48 -0.76 7.82 5.01
CA SER A 48 -0.44 9.01 4.21
C SER A 48 -1.67 9.55 3.48
N ALA A 49 -2.51 8.66 2.93
CA ALA A 49 -3.76 9.01 2.28
C ALA A 49 -4.74 9.68 3.25
N VAL A 50 -4.90 9.14 4.47
CA VAL A 50 -5.74 9.71 5.53
C VAL A 50 -5.26 11.12 5.88
N TYR A 51 -3.95 11.33 5.99
CA TYR A 51 -3.39 12.66 6.21
C TYR A 51 -3.74 13.63 5.07
N CYS A 52 -3.56 13.21 3.81
CA CYS A 52 -3.89 14.01 2.63
C CYS A 52 -5.38 14.34 2.53
N VAL A 53 -6.26 13.39 2.86
CA VAL A 53 -7.73 13.59 2.90
C VAL A 53 -8.12 14.60 3.98
N ARG A 54 -7.53 14.48 5.18
CA ARG A 54 -7.79 15.42 6.29
C ARG A 54 -7.35 16.84 6.00
N LYS A 55 -6.35 17.04 5.13
CA LYS A 55 -5.90 18.37 4.72
C LYS A 55 -6.90 19.12 3.83
N GLY A 56 -7.85 18.43 3.21
CA GLY A 56 -8.86 19.04 2.35
C GLY A 56 -8.34 19.59 1.02
N GLY A 57 -9.23 20.18 0.23
CA GLY A 57 -8.92 20.72 -1.10
C GLY A 57 -8.37 19.66 -2.06
N THR A 58 -7.42 20.06 -2.92
CA THR A 58 -6.80 19.18 -3.93
C THR A 58 -6.09 17.97 -3.31
N TRP A 59 -5.64 18.07 -2.05
CA TRP A 59 -4.96 16.98 -1.34
C TRP A 59 -5.86 15.77 -1.08
N ARG A 60 -7.19 15.97 -0.99
CA ARG A 60 -8.15 14.87 -0.84
C ARG A 60 -8.14 13.94 -2.05
N TRP A 61 -8.03 14.48 -3.26
CA TRP A 61 -7.97 13.69 -4.48
C TRP A 61 -6.68 12.88 -4.57
N ILE A 62 -5.56 13.46 -4.13
CA ILE A 62 -4.28 12.76 -4.01
C ILE A 62 -4.40 11.61 -3.01
N GLY A 63 -5.00 11.86 -1.84
CA GLY A 63 -5.22 10.81 -0.84
C GLY A 63 -6.10 9.67 -1.36
N ILE A 64 -7.18 9.96 -2.09
CA ILE A 64 -8.03 8.93 -2.69
C ILE A 64 -7.27 8.12 -3.76
N GLY A 65 -6.52 8.80 -4.63
CA GLY A 65 -5.73 8.15 -5.68
C GLY A 65 -4.62 7.24 -5.15
N ILE A 66 -4.03 7.57 -4.00
CA ILE A 66 -3.03 6.74 -3.31
C ILE A 66 -3.71 5.62 -2.52
N GLY A 67 -4.77 5.95 -1.79
CA GLY A 67 -5.43 5.04 -0.86
C GLY A 67 -6.14 3.88 -1.53
N GLY A 68 -6.84 4.11 -2.66
CA GLY A 68 -7.60 3.07 -3.36
C GLY A 68 -6.76 1.86 -3.80
N PRO A 69 -5.71 2.07 -4.64
CA PRO A 69 -4.83 0.99 -5.09
C PRO A 69 -4.11 0.30 -3.93
N ALA A 70 -3.69 1.07 -2.92
CA ALA A 70 -3.03 0.51 -1.73
C ALA A 70 -3.96 -0.40 -0.91
N LEU A 71 -5.23 0.00 -0.74
CA LEU A 71 -6.24 -0.80 -0.03
C LEU A 71 -6.49 -2.12 -0.74
N PHE A 72 -6.59 -2.08 -2.08
CA PHE A 72 -6.79 -3.28 -2.89
C PHE A 72 -5.59 -4.23 -2.81
N ALA A 73 -4.37 -3.72 -3.01
CA ALA A 73 -3.15 -4.52 -2.90
C ALA A 73 -2.99 -5.13 -1.50
N MET A 74 -3.28 -4.36 -0.46
CA MET A 74 -3.25 -4.84 0.92
C MET A 74 -4.29 -5.94 1.17
N ALA A 75 -5.51 -5.79 0.67
CA ALA A 75 -6.57 -6.77 0.85
C ALA A 75 -6.21 -8.10 0.17
N ASP A 76 -5.73 -8.05 -1.09
CA ASP A 76 -5.31 -9.24 -1.84
C ASP A 76 -4.12 -9.94 -1.18
N ALA A 77 -3.08 -9.18 -0.79
CA ALA A 77 -1.93 -9.72 -0.07
C ALA A 77 -2.31 -10.34 1.27
N SER A 78 -3.28 -9.78 1.98
CA SER A 78 -3.79 -10.32 3.25
C SER A 78 -4.50 -11.66 3.04
N VAL A 79 -5.30 -11.79 1.99
CA VAL A 79 -5.95 -13.07 1.63
C VAL A 79 -4.89 -14.12 1.30
N ARG A 80 -3.88 -13.77 0.50
CA ARG A 80 -2.77 -14.69 0.17
C ARG A 80 -2.01 -15.12 1.42
N LEU A 81 -1.77 -14.20 2.35
CA LEU A 81 -1.14 -14.51 3.64
C LEU A 81 -1.95 -15.52 4.47
N ILE A 82 -3.27 -15.35 4.54
CA ILE A 82 -4.16 -16.30 5.24
C ILE A 82 -4.08 -17.69 4.58
N LEU A 83 -4.04 -17.74 3.25
CA LEU A 83 -3.94 -18.99 2.51
C LEU A 83 -2.57 -19.67 2.68
N TYR A 84 -1.46 -18.92 2.76
CA TYR A 84 -0.12 -19.47 3.00
C TYR A 84 0.14 -19.91 4.45
N VAL A 85 -0.72 -19.52 5.39
CA VAL A 85 -0.65 -19.94 6.80
C VAL A 85 -1.31 -21.31 7.02
N ARG A 86 -2.06 -21.83 6.02
CA ARG A 86 -2.69 -23.14 6.05
C ARG A 86 -1.81 -24.21 5.40
#